data_AF-D8LVQ8-F1
#
_entry.id   AF-D8LVQ8-F1
#
_cell.length_a   1.000
_cell.length_b   1.000
_cell.length_c   1.000
_cell.angle_alpha   90.00
_cell.angle_beta   90.00
_cell.angle_gamma   90.00
#
_symmetry.space_group_name_H-M   'P 1'
#
loop_
_entity.id
_entity.type
_entity.pdbx_description
1 polymer ?
#
loop_
_entity_poly.entity_id
_entity_poly.type
_entity_poly.pdbx_seq_one_letter_code
_entity_poly.pdbx_strand_id
1 'polypeptide(L)'
;MWKGNKLVEIIRKIEGSIMIEFKRSGNNTTASNRIPLYVGEFVYDESKESFLRNGRGYWIDEETRIATREVEWKDGVEVSGRDLYDGWYTRSTTPKPKPKPKPAPMLVPAPAPAPAPKREEPAPLRFSVTGSTKWTDVSLQVTDLKISSNCCNDLNALDLNRFEWLRSIEIGDECFGSVKTFQIDGLNRLKTIKIGSNSFTQKKNDDGDDKLKSFHILNCESLESIQIGEYSFSDFGGDFELKNLPQLQSIQIGTFGSQSCNFWCSSFVVRDLPNLQSITLGNEAFRESLSTIMENLPSLQSIQLGYGTLKGRWDDSSSLIMRNLPNLTSITSAGDSFYYPRV
;
A
#
# COMPACT_ATOMS: atom_id res chain seq x y z
N MET A 1 -3.44 19.66 20.47
CA MET A 1 -3.34 20.84 21.36
C MET A 1 -2.81 22.00 20.56
N TRP A 2 -3.53 23.11 20.62
CA TRP A 2 -3.19 24.35 19.94
C TRP A 2 -2.81 25.41 20.97
N LYS A 3 -1.80 26.22 20.68
CA LYS A 3 -1.46 27.42 21.45
C LYS A 3 -1.48 28.60 20.49
N GLY A 4 -2.52 29.42 20.59
CA GLY A 4 -2.88 30.35 19.51
C GLY A 4 -3.15 29.57 18.22
N ASN A 5 -2.59 30.02 17.09
CA ASN A 5 -2.78 29.38 15.78
C ASN A 5 -1.73 28.32 15.43
N LYS A 6 -0.91 27.89 16.41
CA LYS A 6 0.13 26.89 16.21
C LYS A 6 -0.25 25.57 16.89
N LEU A 7 -0.24 24.48 16.12
CA LEU A 7 -0.28 23.14 16.69
C LEU A 7 1.00 22.92 17.48
N VAL A 8 0.89 22.58 18.76
CA VAL A 8 2.05 22.40 19.66
C VAL A 8 2.22 20.96 20.11
N GLU A 9 1.13 20.20 20.19
CA GLU A 9 1.17 18.82 20.68
C GLU A 9 0.04 18.00 20.09
N ILE A 10 0.35 16.80 19.61
CA ILE A 10 -0.57 15.78 19.14
C ILE A 10 -0.68 14.75 20.26
N ILE A 11 -1.85 14.64 20.87
CA ILE A 11 -2.05 13.78 22.05
C ILE A 11 -2.55 12.40 21.63
N ARG A 12 -3.23 12.33 20.49
CA ARG A 12 -3.84 11.13 19.94
C ARG A 12 -3.87 11.22 18.40
N LYS A 13 -3.88 10.07 17.74
CA LYS A 13 -4.16 9.90 16.31
C LYS A 13 -5.19 8.78 16.15
N ILE A 14 -6.15 8.97 15.26
CA ILE A 14 -7.19 7.98 14.94
C ILE A 14 -6.98 7.51 13.50
N GLU A 15 -6.97 6.20 13.30
CA GLU A 15 -6.85 5.51 12.01
C GLU A 15 -7.88 4.39 11.96
N GLY A 16 -9.03 4.66 11.31
CA GLY A 16 -10.16 3.73 11.33
C GLY A 16 -10.67 3.47 12.76
N SER A 17 -10.66 2.21 13.18
CA SER A 17 -11.04 1.78 14.53
C SER A 17 -9.90 1.82 15.55
N ILE A 18 -8.69 2.22 15.14
CA ILE A 18 -7.51 2.24 16.01
C ILE A 18 -7.19 3.65 16.48
N MET A 19 -6.93 3.77 17.78
CA MET A 19 -6.42 4.96 18.44
C MET A 19 -4.97 4.74 18.87
N ILE A 20 -4.12 5.71 18.57
CA ILE A 20 -2.77 5.83 19.11
C ILE A 20 -2.77 6.99 20.11
N GLU A 21 -2.37 6.76 21.35
CA GLU A 21 -2.15 7.81 22.34
C GLU A 21 -0.66 8.09 22.50
N PHE A 22 -0.29 9.37 22.53
CA PHE A 22 1.11 9.78 22.62
C PHE A 22 1.47 10.34 24.01
N LYS A 23 2.74 10.18 24.40
CA LYS A 23 3.30 10.85 25.56
C LYS A 23 3.20 12.37 25.40
N ARG A 24 2.72 13.00 26.46
CA ARG A 24 2.71 14.46 26.62
C ARG A 24 4.15 14.96 26.72
N SER A 25 4.56 15.80 25.78
CA SER A 25 5.93 16.36 25.70
C SER A 25 5.94 17.80 25.20
N GLY A 26 4.80 18.34 24.74
CA GLY A 26 4.69 19.71 24.25
C GLY A 26 5.42 20.00 22.92
N ASN A 27 6.06 19.00 22.29
CA ASN A 27 6.81 19.16 21.04
C ASN A 27 6.87 17.87 20.19
N ASN A 28 5.70 17.34 19.82
CA ASN A 28 5.60 16.11 19.01
C ASN A 28 4.83 16.31 17.69
N THR A 29 4.83 17.54 17.16
CA THR A 29 4.25 17.83 15.83
C THR A 29 5.03 17.13 14.73
N THR A 30 6.36 17.07 14.84
CA THR A 30 7.23 16.23 14.00
C THR A 30 7.05 14.75 14.35
N ALA A 31 6.88 13.90 13.33
CA ALA A 31 6.61 12.47 13.52
C ALA A 31 7.69 11.74 14.34
N SER A 32 8.97 12.10 14.18
CA SER A 32 10.10 11.52 14.92
C SER A 32 10.04 11.71 16.44
N ASN A 33 9.31 12.73 16.91
CA ASN A 33 9.19 13.06 18.33
C ASN A 33 7.96 12.42 18.97
N ARG A 34 7.18 11.63 18.21
CA ARG A 34 5.97 11.00 18.70
C ARG A 34 6.33 9.70 19.41
N ILE A 35 5.94 9.64 20.68
CA ILE A 35 6.14 8.50 21.57
C ILE A 35 4.77 7.87 21.82
N PRO A 36 4.42 6.75 21.17
CA PRO A 36 3.20 6.03 21.49
C PRO A 36 3.29 5.46 22.91
N LEU A 37 2.19 5.55 23.65
CA LEU A 37 1.99 4.89 24.95
C LEU A 37 0.89 3.84 24.89
N TYR A 38 -0.06 4.01 23.98
CA TYR A 38 -1.14 3.06 23.70
C TYR A 38 -1.40 2.99 22.21
N VAL A 39 -1.65 1.78 21.72
CA VAL A 39 -2.16 1.52 20.37
C VAL A 39 -3.24 0.46 20.48
N GLY A 40 -4.47 0.77 20.08
CA GLY A 40 -5.54 -0.21 20.14
C GLY A 40 -6.90 0.35 19.80
N GLU A 41 -7.91 -0.49 19.91
CA GLU A 41 -9.30 -0.13 19.64
C GLU A 41 -9.83 0.88 20.66
N PHE A 42 -10.87 1.61 20.27
CA PHE A 42 -11.51 2.62 21.08
C PHE A 42 -13.01 2.71 20.80
N VAL A 43 -13.73 3.36 21.71
CA VAL A 43 -15.10 3.84 21.53
C VAL A 43 -15.15 5.32 21.90
N TYR A 44 -15.95 6.10 21.19
CA TYR A 44 -16.22 7.48 21.56
C TYR A 44 -17.45 7.54 22.47
N ASP A 45 -17.27 8.06 23.68
CA ASP A 45 -18.35 8.34 24.62
C ASP A 45 -18.82 9.79 24.41
N GLU A 46 -19.96 9.94 23.72
CA GLU A 46 -20.56 11.25 23.44
C GLU A 46 -20.93 12.01 24.71
N SER A 47 -21.36 11.32 25.78
CA SER A 47 -21.79 11.96 27.03
C SER A 47 -20.63 12.61 27.78
N LYS A 48 -19.42 12.06 27.61
CA LYS A 48 -18.19 12.56 28.24
C LYS A 48 -17.29 13.32 27.26
N GLU A 49 -17.70 13.42 25.99
CA GLU A 49 -16.88 13.92 24.88
C GLU A 49 -15.46 13.34 24.88
N SER A 50 -15.34 12.04 25.12
CA SER A 50 -14.06 11.40 25.39
C SER A 50 -13.88 10.09 24.63
N PHE A 51 -12.63 9.84 24.23
CA PHE A 51 -12.22 8.57 23.64
C PHE A 51 -11.85 7.59 24.75
N LEU A 52 -12.57 6.48 24.83
CA LEU A 52 -12.33 5.42 25.79
C LEU A 52 -11.69 4.23 25.07
N ARG A 53 -10.66 3.63 25.68
CA ARG A 53 -10.09 2.38 25.19
C ARG A 53 -11.15 1.29 25.26
N ASN A 54 -11.37 0.56 24.18
CA ASN A 54 -12.43 -0.44 24.11
C ASN A 54 -12.09 -1.47 23.04
N GLY A 55 -12.10 -2.75 23.39
CA GLY A 55 -11.51 -3.81 22.57
C GLY A 55 -10.04 -4.04 22.90
N ARG A 56 -9.29 -4.61 21.95
CA ARG A 56 -7.89 -4.97 22.18
C ARG A 56 -6.96 -3.76 22.02
N GLY A 57 -5.96 -3.66 22.89
CA GLY A 57 -4.89 -2.68 22.75
C GLY A 57 -3.59 -3.06 23.46
N TYR A 58 -2.54 -2.30 23.17
CA TYR A 58 -1.19 -2.57 23.64
C TYR A 58 -0.62 -1.38 24.40
N TRP A 59 0.05 -1.65 25.50
CA TRP A 59 0.93 -0.67 26.15
C TRP A 59 2.28 -0.69 25.47
N ILE A 60 2.79 0.49 25.16
CA ILE A 60 4.06 0.66 24.47
C ILE A 60 5.07 1.24 25.45
N ASP A 61 6.23 0.60 25.53
CA ASP A 61 7.34 1.10 26.33
C ASP A 61 7.90 2.40 25.73
N GLU A 62 8.16 3.37 26.61
CA GLU A 62 8.62 4.69 26.19
C GLU A 62 10.04 4.66 25.62
N GLU A 63 10.93 3.81 26.13
CA GLU A 63 12.34 3.85 25.71
C GLU A 63 12.55 2.99 24.47
N THR A 64 12.06 1.75 24.51
CA THR A 64 12.28 0.74 23.48
C THR A 64 11.30 0.82 22.32
N ARG A 65 10.14 1.48 22.49
CA ARG A 65 9.02 1.51 21.53
C ARG A 65 8.34 0.15 21.31
N ILE A 66 8.63 -0.82 22.17
CA ILE A 66 8.13 -2.19 22.05
C ILE A 66 6.88 -2.34 22.91
N ALA A 67 5.94 -3.16 22.46
CA ALA A 67 4.75 -3.48 23.25
C ALA A 67 5.14 -4.30 24.50
N THR A 68 4.71 -3.86 25.67
CA THR A 68 4.99 -4.51 26.96
C THR A 68 3.81 -5.28 27.52
N ARG A 69 2.60 -5.02 27.02
CA ARG A 69 1.39 -5.69 27.48
C ARG A 69 0.31 -5.64 26.40
N GLU A 70 -0.33 -6.77 26.13
CA GLU A 70 -1.61 -6.83 25.41
C GLU A 70 -2.75 -6.77 26.45
N VAL A 71 -3.73 -5.92 26.23
CA VAL A 71 -4.81 -5.64 27.17
C VAL A 71 -6.15 -5.62 26.44
N GLU A 72 -7.15 -6.27 27.00
CA GLU A 72 -8.56 -6.17 26.56
C GLU A 72 -9.26 -5.10 27.40
N TRP A 73 -9.88 -4.14 26.74
CA TRP A 73 -10.56 -3.00 27.34
C TRP A 73 -12.06 -3.06 27.13
N LYS A 74 -12.83 -2.57 28.09
CA LYS A 74 -14.26 -2.30 27.93
C LYS A 74 -14.60 -0.96 28.57
N ASP A 75 -15.11 -0.03 27.77
CA ASP A 75 -15.54 1.29 28.23
C ASP A 75 -14.46 2.04 29.06
N GLY A 76 -13.20 1.92 28.64
CA GLY A 76 -12.05 2.55 29.30
C GLY A 76 -11.47 1.79 30.50
N VAL A 77 -12.04 0.63 30.85
CA VAL A 77 -11.58 -0.21 31.96
C VAL A 77 -10.84 -1.43 31.42
N GLU A 78 -9.68 -1.74 31.98
CA GLU A 78 -8.96 -2.99 31.69
C GLU A 78 -9.76 -4.18 32.22
N VAL A 79 -10.14 -5.10 31.33
CA VAL A 79 -10.87 -6.33 31.66
C VAL A 79 -9.92 -7.47 31.94
N SER A 80 -8.88 -7.60 31.11
CA SER A 80 -7.82 -8.60 31.26
C SER A 80 -6.59 -8.17 30.47
N GLY A 81 -5.43 -8.72 30.80
CA GLY A 81 -4.23 -8.45 30.02
C GLY A 81 -3.11 -9.43 30.30
N ARG A 82 -2.13 -9.45 29.40
CA ARG A 82 -0.99 -10.35 29.40
C ARG A 82 0.28 -9.55 29.12
N ASP A 83 1.28 -9.71 29.98
CA ASP A 83 2.58 -9.09 29.79
C ASP A 83 3.32 -9.71 28.61
N LEU A 84 4.02 -8.86 27.87
CA LEU A 84 4.88 -9.19 26.76
C LEU A 84 6.33 -9.01 27.19
N TYR A 85 7.18 -9.95 26.78
CA TYR A 85 8.61 -9.94 27.01
C TYR A 85 9.30 -9.56 25.71
N ASP A 86 9.80 -8.33 25.63
CA ASP A 86 10.41 -7.77 24.42
C ASP A 86 9.46 -7.83 23.20
N GLY A 87 8.16 -7.56 23.42
CA GLY A 87 7.13 -7.60 22.38
C GLY A 87 6.52 -8.99 22.13
N TRP A 88 6.98 -10.03 22.83
CA TRP A 88 6.55 -11.41 22.61
C TRP A 88 5.79 -12.01 23.80
N TYR A 89 4.86 -12.93 23.53
CA TYR A 89 4.09 -13.64 24.56
C TYR A 89 4.89 -14.63 25.40
N THR A 90 6.14 -14.90 25.03
CA THR A 90 7.00 -15.86 25.72
C THR A 90 8.30 -15.20 26.13
N ARG A 91 8.73 -15.48 27.36
CA ARG A 91 10.00 -14.98 27.89
C ARG A 91 11.14 -15.73 27.22
N SER A 92 11.64 -15.18 26.12
CA SER A 92 12.90 -15.63 25.53
C SER A 92 14.03 -15.25 26.49
N THR A 93 14.42 -16.16 27.36
CA THR A 93 15.70 -16.05 28.09
C THR A 93 16.78 -16.65 27.21
N THR A 94 17.59 -15.84 26.54
CA THR A 94 19.05 -16.10 26.39
C THR A 94 19.76 -15.05 25.54
N PRO A 95 20.97 -14.63 25.96
CA PRO A 95 22.09 -14.42 25.05
C PRO A 95 23.17 -15.54 25.14
N LYS A 96 23.69 -15.90 23.95
CA LYS A 96 24.89 -16.68 23.55
C LYS A 96 24.91 -18.24 23.61
N PRO A 97 25.51 -18.93 22.60
CA PRO A 97 25.40 -20.39 22.43
C PRO A 97 26.65 -21.21 22.84
N LYS A 98 26.40 -22.38 23.48
CA LYS A 98 27.06 -23.73 23.39
C LYS A 98 26.90 -24.50 24.72
N PRO A 99 27.07 -25.84 24.78
CA PRO A 99 26.64 -26.94 23.91
C PRO A 99 25.70 -27.95 24.64
N LYS A 100 25.03 -28.81 23.86
CA LYS A 100 23.98 -29.78 24.25
C LYS A 100 24.33 -30.73 25.42
N PRO A 101 23.37 -30.96 26.35
CA PRO A 101 23.23 -32.25 27.04
C PRO A 101 21.91 -33.00 26.68
N LYS A 102 21.93 -34.31 26.98
CA LYS A 102 21.02 -35.42 26.59
C LYS A 102 19.53 -35.25 26.93
N PRO A 103 18.63 -35.97 26.22
CA PRO A 103 17.19 -35.76 26.30
C PRO A 103 16.58 -36.34 27.59
N ALA A 104 15.76 -35.54 28.26
CA ALA A 104 14.77 -35.98 29.23
C ALA A 104 13.39 -36.10 28.53
N PRO A 105 12.44 -36.89 29.07
CA PRO A 105 11.24 -37.30 28.35
C PRO A 105 10.38 -36.08 27.99
N MET A 106 9.98 -35.98 26.72
CA MET A 106 9.12 -34.90 26.24
C MET A 106 7.74 -35.02 26.90
N LEU A 107 7.36 -34.02 27.71
CA LEU A 107 5.96 -33.72 27.92
C LEU A 107 5.43 -33.18 26.59
N VAL A 108 4.41 -33.87 26.05
CA VAL A 108 3.76 -33.52 24.80
C VAL A 108 3.28 -32.06 24.89
N PRO A 109 3.68 -31.15 23.99
CA PRO A 109 3.11 -29.81 23.94
C PRO A 109 1.60 -29.93 23.74
N ALA A 110 0.81 -29.18 24.52
CA ALA A 110 -0.60 -29.02 24.22
C ALA A 110 -0.75 -28.53 22.76
N PRO A 111 -1.77 -29.00 22.02
CA PRO A 111 -1.94 -28.63 20.62
C PRO A 111 -1.97 -27.11 20.50
N ALA A 112 -1.31 -26.56 19.48
CA ALA A 112 -1.47 -25.16 19.11
C ALA A 112 -2.98 -24.82 19.06
N PRO A 113 -3.39 -23.61 19.49
CA PRO A 113 -4.76 -23.17 19.27
C PRO A 113 -5.08 -23.42 17.80
N ALA A 114 -6.20 -24.11 17.55
CA ALA A 114 -6.60 -24.44 16.20
C ALA A 114 -6.52 -23.16 15.35
N PRO A 115 -5.97 -23.23 14.11
CA PRO A 115 -6.02 -22.09 13.20
C PRO A 115 -7.44 -21.54 13.22
N ALA A 116 -7.59 -20.22 13.33
CA ALA A 116 -8.89 -19.58 13.15
C ALA A 116 -9.56 -20.24 11.95
N PRO A 117 -10.84 -20.65 12.07
CA PRO A 117 -11.49 -21.45 11.04
C PRO A 117 -11.23 -20.79 9.70
N LYS A 118 -10.54 -21.52 8.79
CA LYS A 118 -10.33 -21.06 7.43
C LYS A 118 -11.73 -20.76 6.91
N ARG A 119 -12.06 -19.47 6.83
CA ARG A 119 -13.32 -19.01 6.26
C ARG A 119 -13.33 -19.63 4.86
N GLU A 120 -14.26 -20.56 4.64
CA GLU A 120 -14.28 -21.31 3.38
C GLU A 120 -14.31 -20.30 2.25
N GLU A 121 -13.38 -20.48 1.32
CA GLU A 121 -13.26 -19.57 0.20
C GLU A 121 -14.56 -19.64 -0.59
N PRO A 122 -15.26 -18.51 -0.80
CA PRO A 122 -16.54 -18.51 -1.49
C PRO A 122 -16.32 -19.06 -2.90
N ALA A 123 -17.36 -19.70 -3.42
CA ALA A 123 -17.40 -20.09 -4.82
C ALA A 123 -17.07 -18.85 -5.68
N PRO A 124 -16.31 -19.01 -6.79
CA PRO A 124 -15.96 -17.88 -7.64
C PRO A 124 -17.19 -17.06 -8.00
N LEU A 125 -17.22 -15.80 -7.54
CA LEU A 125 -18.31 -14.87 -7.76
C LEU A 125 -17.80 -13.75 -8.66
N ARG A 126 -18.19 -13.85 -9.93
CA ARG A 126 -17.92 -12.81 -10.93
C ARG A 126 -19.01 -11.76 -10.86
N PHE A 127 -18.62 -10.50 -10.75
CA PHE A 127 -19.56 -9.39 -10.75
C PHE A 127 -19.12 -8.34 -11.77
N SER A 128 -20.08 -7.84 -12.54
CA SER A 128 -19.85 -6.81 -13.55
C SER A 128 -20.60 -5.54 -13.19
N VAL A 129 -19.87 -4.45 -13.00
CA VAL A 129 -20.42 -3.10 -12.86
C VAL A 129 -20.62 -2.52 -14.25
N THR A 130 -21.84 -2.09 -14.53
CA THR A 130 -22.22 -1.38 -15.77
C THR A 130 -22.76 0.02 -15.43
N GLY A 131 -23.03 0.85 -16.44
CA GLY A 131 -23.48 2.25 -16.22
C GLY A 131 -24.75 2.41 -15.37
N SER A 132 -25.57 1.36 -15.22
CA SER A 132 -26.75 1.36 -14.35
C SER A 132 -26.50 0.80 -12.94
N THR A 133 -25.32 0.24 -12.68
CA THR A 133 -24.99 -0.43 -11.41
C THR A 133 -24.49 0.58 -10.39
N LYS A 134 -25.08 0.62 -9.20
CA LYS A 134 -24.52 1.44 -8.12
C LYS A 134 -23.33 0.71 -7.52
N TRP A 135 -22.26 1.45 -7.21
CA TRP A 135 -21.08 0.89 -6.55
C TRP A 135 -21.41 0.17 -5.24
N THR A 136 -22.46 0.60 -4.55
CA THR A 136 -22.96 0.01 -3.30
C THR A 136 -23.55 -1.40 -3.47
N ASP A 137 -23.92 -1.79 -4.69
CA ASP A 137 -24.61 -3.04 -4.97
C ASP A 137 -23.63 -4.21 -5.20
N VAL A 138 -22.33 -3.92 -5.27
CA VAL A 138 -21.28 -4.92 -5.44
C VAL A 138 -21.17 -5.75 -4.15
N SER A 139 -21.33 -7.07 -4.29
CA SER A 139 -21.22 -8.01 -3.16
C SER A 139 -19.83 -7.99 -2.53
N LEU A 140 -19.77 -8.00 -1.18
CA LEU A 140 -18.52 -8.15 -0.43
C LEU A 140 -17.81 -9.50 -0.67
N GLN A 141 -18.53 -10.48 -1.22
CA GLN A 141 -17.98 -11.81 -1.55
C GLN A 141 -17.46 -11.89 -3.00
N VAL A 142 -17.44 -10.78 -3.75
CA VAL A 142 -16.94 -10.76 -5.11
C VAL A 142 -15.49 -11.27 -5.16
N THR A 143 -15.21 -12.22 -6.05
CA THR A 143 -13.86 -12.74 -6.28
C THR A 143 -13.27 -12.17 -7.56
N ASP A 144 -14.10 -11.83 -8.55
CA ASP A 144 -13.65 -11.29 -9.83
C ASP A 144 -14.54 -10.10 -10.17
N LEU A 145 -13.96 -8.90 -10.09
CA LEU A 145 -14.69 -7.66 -10.30
C LEU A 145 -14.34 -7.07 -11.66
N LYS A 146 -15.34 -6.95 -12.53
CA LYS A 146 -15.22 -6.29 -13.82
C LYS A 146 -16.01 -4.98 -13.81
N ILE A 147 -15.40 -3.89 -14.26
CA ILE A 147 -16.05 -2.59 -14.43
C ILE A 147 -16.03 -2.33 -15.93
N SER A 148 -17.21 -2.21 -16.54
CA SER A 148 -17.32 -1.89 -17.97
C SER A 148 -16.81 -0.48 -18.25
N SER A 149 -16.38 -0.23 -19.49
CA SER A 149 -15.92 1.10 -19.91
C SER A 149 -16.98 2.18 -19.64
N ASN A 150 -16.53 3.42 -19.44
CA ASN A 150 -17.37 4.60 -19.18
C ASN A 150 -18.16 4.56 -17.86
N CYS A 151 -17.78 3.70 -16.91
CA CYS A 151 -18.50 3.55 -15.64
C CYS A 151 -17.85 4.33 -14.49
N CYS A 152 -18.66 4.59 -13.44
CA CYS A 152 -18.22 5.15 -12.16
C CYS A 152 -17.49 6.50 -12.24
N ASN A 153 -17.76 7.34 -13.25
CA ASN A 153 -17.14 8.65 -13.40
C ASN A 153 -17.63 9.69 -12.36
N ASP A 154 -18.81 9.50 -11.79
CA ASP A 154 -19.37 10.36 -10.73
C ASP A 154 -18.85 9.98 -9.33
N LEU A 155 -18.05 8.92 -9.22
CA LEU A 155 -17.55 8.41 -7.95
C LEU A 155 -16.28 9.17 -7.53
N ASN A 156 -16.34 9.88 -6.41
CA ASN A 156 -15.22 10.67 -5.90
C ASN A 156 -14.20 9.86 -5.08
N ALA A 157 -14.65 8.74 -4.48
CA ALA A 157 -13.82 7.90 -3.61
C ALA A 157 -14.09 6.43 -3.92
N LEU A 158 -13.04 5.71 -4.25
CA LEU A 158 -13.05 4.28 -4.58
C LEU A 158 -12.47 3.48 -3.43
N ASP A 159 -13.31 2.68 -2.77
CA ASP A 159 -12.88 1.74 -1.74
C ASP A 159 -12.99 0.30 -2.26
N LEU A 160 -11.85 -0.24 -2.71
CA LEU A 160 -11.69 -1.63 -3.13
C LEU A 160 -11.34 -2.56 -1.95
N ASN A 161 -10.83 -2.01 -0.84
CA ASN A 161 -10.28 -2.79 0.28
C ASN A 161 -11.38 -3.55 1.04
N ARG A 162 -12.63 -3.11 0.92
CA ARG A 162 -13.81 -3.83 1.42
C ARG A 162 -14.04 -5.20 0.76
N PHE A 163 -13.42 -5.49 -0.38
CA PHE A 163 -13.59 -6.76 -1.11
C PHE A 163 -12.45 -7.74 -0.78
N GLU A 164 -12.40 -8.24 0.46
CA GLU A 164 -11.32 -9.11 0.97
C GLU A 164 -11.13 -10.43 0.17
N TRP A 165 -12.15 -10.84 -0.57
CA TRP A 165 -12.16 -12.07 -1.38
C TRP A 165 -11.67 -11.88 -2.82
N LEU A 166 -11.36 -10.64 -3.18
CA LEU A 166 -11.06 -10.26 -4.56
C LEU A 166 -9.75 -10.90 -5.02
N ARG A 167 -9.82 -11.56 -6.17
CA ARG A 167 -8.72 -12.25 -6.87
C ARG A 167 -8.35 -11.55 -8.16
N SER A 168 -9.30 -10.92 -8.84
CA SER A 168 -9.03 -10.17 -10.07
C SER A 168 -9.85 -8.88 -10.13
N ILE A 169 -9.21 -7.82 -10.63
CA ILE A 169 -9.86 -6.56 -10.99
C ILE A 169 -9.62 -6.30 -12.47
N GLU A 170 -10.69 -6.07 -13.22
CA GLU A 170 -10.65 -5.59 -14.59
C GLU A 170 -11.49 -4.31 -14.70
N ILE A 171 -10.83 -3.16 -14.80
CA ILE A 171 -11.47 -1.87 -15.08
C ILE A 171 -11.36 -1.60 -16.57
N GLY A 172 -12.47 -1.26 -17.22
CA GLY A 172 -12.52 -0.88 -18.63
C GLY A 172 -11.92 0.50 -18.90
N ASP A 173 -12.20 1.02 -20.08
CA ASP A 173 -11.70 2.33 -20.52
C ASP A 173 -12.54 3.46 -19.93
N GLU A 174 -11.96 4.65 -19.81
CA GLU A 174 -12.67 5.89 -19.46
C GLU A 174 -13.50 5.83 -18.16
N CYS A 175 -13.01 5.10 -17.15
CA CYS A 175 -13.67 4.97 -15.84
C CYS A 175 -13.07 5.89 -14.78
N PHE A 176 -13.82 6.15 -13.70
CA PHE A 176 -13.33 6.78 -12.47
C PHE A 176 -12.64 8.15 -12.62
N GLY A 177 -13.07 8.98 -13.58
CA GLY A 177 -12.44 10.29 -13.85
C GLY A 177 -12.36 11.24 -12.64
N SER A 178 -13.30 11.13 -11.69
CA SER A 178 -13.34 11.98 -10.48
C SER A 178 -12.54 11.43 -9.28
N VAL A 179 -12.02 10.20 -9.36
CA VAL A 179 -11.26 9.60 -8.25
C VAL A 179 -9.88 10.23 -8.15
N LYS A 180 -9.51 10.66 -6.94
CA LYS A 180 -8.19 11.28 -6.67
C LYS A 180 -7.16 10.30 -6.11
N THR A 181 -7.62 9.31 -5.36
CA THR A 181 -6.72 8.32 -4.75
C THR A 181 -7.15 6.94 -5.21
N PHE A 182 -6.24 6.23 -5.86
CA PHE A 182 -6.38 4.80 -6.11
C PHE A 182 -5.53 4.05 -5.11
N GLN A 183 -6.18 3.34 -4.20
CA GLN A 183 -5.49 2.60 -3.15
C GLN A 183 -6.03 1.17 -3.07
N ILE A 184 -5.10 0.23 -3.08
CA ILE A 184 -5.34 -1.15 -2.69
C ILE A 184 -4.34 -1.47 -1.58
N ASP A 185 -4.84 -1.90 -0.42
CA ASP A 185 -4.03 -2.25 0.74
C ASP A 185 -4.57 -3.52 1.40
N GLY A 186 -3.75 -4.56 1.50
CA GLY A 186 -4.09 -5.77 2.24
C GLY A 186 -4.98 -6.78 1.50
N LEU A 187 -5.22 -6.59 0.18
CA LEU A 187 -5.98 -7.57 -0.63
C LEU A 187 -5.11 -8.77 -1.00
N ASN A 188 -4.81 -9.60 0.00
CA ASN A 188 -3.87 -10.72 -0.08
C ASN A 188 -4.28 -11.87 -1.01
N ARG A 189 -5.50 -11.84 -1.57
CA ARG A 189 -5.98 -12.80 -2.57
C ARG A 189 -5.91 -12.27 -3.99
N LEU A 190 -5.70 -10.96 -4.16
CA LEU A 190 -5.68 -10.29 -5.44
C LEU A 190 -4.44 -10.75 -6.22
N LYS A 191 -4.66 -11.27 -7.43
CA LYS A 191 -3.63 -11.79 -8.32
C LYS A 191 -3.36 -10.85 -9.49
N THR A 192 -4.41 -10.25 -10.04
CA THR A 192 -4.29 -9.45 -11.26
C THR A 192 -5.05 -8.14 -11.15
N ILE A 193 -4.40 -7.05 -11.53
CA ILE A 193 -5.04 -5.76 -11.76
C ILE A 193 -4.89 -5.42 -13.24
N LYS A 194 -6.02 -5.18 -13.91
CA LYS A 194 -6.06 -4.66 -15.27
C LYS A 194 -6.93 -3.41 -15.31
N ILE A 195 -6.38 -2.33 -15.84
CA ILE A 195 -7.07 -1.04 -16.00
C ILE A 195 -6.98 -0.65 -17.47
N GLY A 196 -8.12 -0.32 -18.07
CA GLY A 196 -8.22 0.13 -19.46
C GLY A 196 -7.62 1.52 -19.66
N SER A 197 -7.70 2.03 -20.88
CA SER A 197 -7.15 3.33 -21.26
C SER A 197 -7.99 4.47 -20.72
N ASN A 198 -7.38 5.65 -20.50
CA ASN A 198 -8.06 6.87 -20.11
C ASN A 198 -8.87 6.76 -18.80
N SER A 199 -8.59 5.77 -17.95
CA SER A 199 -9.22 5.58 -16.64
C SER A 199 -8.46 6.33 -15.55
N PHE A 200 -9.15 6.80 -14.52
CA PHE A 200 -8.56 7.63 -13.46
C PHE A 200 -7.85 8.88 -14.01
N THR A 201 -8.43 9.53 -15.02
CA THR A 201 -8.00 10.85 -15.49
C THR A 201 -9.21 11.70 -15.84
N GLN A 202 -9.15 13.00 -15.53
CA GLN A 202 -10.23 13.93 -15.80
C GLN A 202 -10.28 14.34 -17.27
N LYS A 203 -9.11 14.63 -17.86
CA LYS A 203 -8.98 15.03 -19.26
C LYS A 203 -8.36 13.89 -20.05
N LYS A 204 -9.11 13.38 -21.03
CA LYS A 204 -8.70 12.21 -21.81
C LYS A 204 -7.60 12.59 -22.79
N ASN A 205 -6.66 11.68 -23.02
CA ASN A 205 -5.54 11.83 -23.94
C ASN A 205 -4.67 13.07 -23.67
N ASP A 206 -4.55 13.45 -22.40
CA ASP A 206 -3.84 14.63 -21.92
C ASP A 206 -2.99 14.27 -20.71
N ASP A 207 -1.98 15.08 -20.41
CA ASP A 207 -1.15 14.98 -19.22
C ASP A 207 -1.55 16.03 -18.15
N GLY A 208 -1.16 15.77 -16.90
CA GLY A 208 -1.39 16.71 -15.81
C GLY A 208 -0.48 16.48 -14.61
N ASP A 209 -0.47 17.45 -13.71
CA ASP A 209 0.36 17.43 -12.49
C ASP A 209 -0.47 17.76 -11.24
N ASP A 210 -1.56 17.02 -11.00
CA ASP A 210 -2.32 17.18 -9.76
C ASP A 210 -1.60 16.46 -8.61
N LYS A 211 -0.87 17.24 -7.80
CA LYS A 211 -0.15 16.74 -6.62
C LYS A 211 -1.05 16.18 -5.52
N LEU A 212 -2.36 16.40 -5.58
CA LEU A 212 -3.33 15.83 -4.63
C LEU A 212 -3.82 14.44 -5.05
N LYS A 213 -3.43 13.96 -6.23
CA LYS A 213 -3.81 12.64 -6.74
C LYS A 213 -2.69 11.63 -6.53
N SER A 214 -3.04 10.43 -6.07
CA SER A 214 -2.05 9.44 -5.64
C SER A 214 -2.46 7.99 -5.91
N PHE A 215 -1.46 7.14 -6.14
CA PHE A 215 -1.61 5.74 -6.52
C PHE A 215 -0.80 4.84 -5.60
N HIS A 216 -1.49 3.89 -4.95
CA HIS A 216 -0.87 3.02 -3.95
C HIS A 216 -1.37 1.58 -4.12
N ILE A 217 -0.44 0.63 -4.26
CA ILE A 217 -0.72 -0.80 -4.14
C ILE A 217 0.23 -1.36 -3.08
N LEU A 218 -0.34 -1.71 -1.94
CA LEU A 218 0.38 -2.04 -0.71
C LEU A 218 -0.07 -3.40 -0.19
N ASN A 219 0.86 -4.16 0.41
CA ASN A 219 0.56 -5.35 1.20
C ASN A 219 -0.35 -6.36 0.49
N CYS A 220 -0.11 -6.63 -0.80
CA CYS A 220 -0.87 -7.62 -1.58
C CYS A 220 0.01 -8.84 -1.85
N GLU A 221 -0.06 -9.82 -0.94
CA GLU A 221 0.85 -10.97 -0.95
C GLU A 221 0.75 -11.87 -2.18
N SER A 222 -0.43 -11.93 -2.83
CA SER A 222 -0.67 -12.79 -4.00
C SER A 222 -0.65 -12.05 -5.33
N LEU A 223 -0.35 -10.76 -5.37
CA LEU A 223 -0.44 -9.98 -6.61
C LEU A 223 0.68 -10.39 -7.56
N GLU A 224 0.31 -10.89 -8.74
CA GLU A 224 1.21 -11.45 -9.75
C GLU A 224 1.48 -10.45 -10.88
N SER A 225 0.48 -9.65 -11.30
CA SER A 225 0.64 -8.71 -12.42
C SER A 225 -0.18 -7.44 -12.31
N ILE A 226 0.40 -6.32 -12.72
CA ILE A 226 -0.27 -5.01 -12.88
C ILE A 226 -0.24 -4.62 -14.36
N GLN A 227 -1.41 -4.32 -14.93
CA GLN A 227 -1.57 -3.79 -16.28
C GLN A 227 -2.42 -2.52 -16.25
N ILE A 228 -1.87 -1.41 -16.76
CA ILE A 228 -2.54 -0.11 -16.84
C ILE A 228 -2.51 0.37 -18.28
N GLY A 229 -3.67 0.72 -18.83
CA GLY A 229 -3.83 1.19 -20.21
C GLY A 229 -3.31 2.61 -20.43
N GLU A 230 -3.21 2.99 -21.70
CA GLU A 230 -2.69 4.28 -22.15
C GLU A 230 -3.51 5.44 -21.55
N TYR A 231 -2.86 6.53 -21.17
CA TYR A 231 -3.44 7.75 -20.57
C TYR A 231 -4.17 7.57 -19.24
N SER A 232 -4.18 6.38 -18.66
CA SER A 232 -4.72 6.19 -17.32
C SER A 232 -3.80 6.82 -16.27
N PHE A 233 -4.38 7.46 -15.26
CA PHE A 233 -3.63 8.21 -14.24
C PHE A 233 -2.70 9.30 -14.82
N SER A 234 -3.01 9.86 -16.00
CA SER A 234 -2.14 10.85 -16.65
C SER A 234 -2.04 12.17 -15.91
N ASP A 235 -3.05 12.52 -15.10
CA ASP A 235 -3.07 13.69 -14.23
C ASP A 235 -2.66 13.41 -12.77
N PHE A 236 -2.22 12.17 -12.46
CA PHE A 236 -1.71 11.81 -11.13
C PHE A 236 -0.27 12.28 -10.98
N GLY A 237 -0.07 13.40 -10.28
CA GLY A 237 1.24 14.00 -10.02
C GLY A 237 1.79 13.78 -8.60
N GLY A 238 1.01 13.18 -7.71
CA GLY A 238 1.40 12.89 -6.32
C GLY A 238 2.18 11.58 -6.19
N ASP A 239 1.90 10.84 -5.11
CA ASP A 239 2.64 9.63 -4.78
C ASP A 239 2.28 8.47 -5.72
N PHE A 240 3.30 7.72 -6.13
CA PHE A 240 3.19 6.41 -6.78
C PHE A 240 3.94 5.40 -5.92
N GLU A 241 3.21 4.44 -5.34
CA GLU A 241 3.77 3.48 -4.39
C GLU A 241 3.39 2.04 -4.72
N LEU A 242 4.41 1.20 -4.85
CA LEU A 242 4.30 -0.25 -4.90
C LEU A 242 5.12 -0.83 -3.75
N LYS A 243 4.48 -1.47 -2.77
CA LYS A 243 5.19 -1.95 -1.57
C LYS A 243 4.61 -3.27 -1.05
N ASN A 244 5.50 -4.14 -0.57
CA ASN A 244 5.15 -5.43 0.01
C ASN A 244 4.32 -6.28 -0.97
N LEU A 245 4.85 -6.46 -2.20
CA LEU A 245 4.24 -7.23 -3.29
C LEU A 245 5.16 -8.42 -3.65
N PRO A 246 5.34 -9.40 -2.75
CA PRO A 246 6.38 -10.41 -2.89
C PRO A 246 6.19 -11.32 -4.11
N GLN A 247 4.96 -11.48 -4.62
CA GLN A 247 4.65 -12.33 -5.77
C GLN A 247 4.56 -11.56 -7.10
N LEU A 248 4.80 -10.24 -7.10
CA LEU A 248 4.63 -9.45 -8.32
C LEU A 248 5.71 -9.83 -9.33
N GLN A 249 5.27 -10.24 -10.53
CA GLN A 249 6.13 -10.73 -11.60
C GLN A 249 6.26 -9.73 -12.75
N SER A 250 5.20 -8.97 -13.04
CA SER A 250 5.22 -8.02 -14.16
C SER A 250 4.48 -6.73 -13.86
N ILE A 251 5.07 -5.63 -14.33
CA ILE A 251 4.45 -4.30 -14.37
C ILE A 251 4.38 -3.88 -15.83
N GLN A 252 3.17 -3.62 -16.32
CA GLN A 252 2.93 -2.99 -17.61
C GLN A 252 2.10 -1.73 -17.42
N ILE A 253 2.65 -0.58 -17.81
CA ILE A 253 1.96 0.70 -17.77
C ILE A 253 2.07 1.33 -19.16
N GLY A 254 0.95 1.35 -19.87
CA GLY A 254 0.90 1.68 -21.29
C GLY A 254 1.30 0.52 -22.20
N THR A 255 1.46 0.86 -23.46
CA THR A 255 1.95 -0.04 -24.51
C THR A 255 3.29 0.48 -25.03
N PHE A 256 4.30 -0.40 -25.10
CA PHE A 256 5.61 -0.04 -25.65
C PHE A 256 5.46 0.48 -27.08
N GLY A 257 5.98 1.68 -27.34
CA GLY A 257 5.92 2.35 -28.64
C GLY A 257 4.65 3.17 -28.89
N SER A 258 3.61 3.05 -28.05
CA SER A 258 2.40 3.88 -28.13
C SER A 258 2.50 5.08 -27.20
N GLN A 259 1.83 6.17 -27.58
CA GLN A 259 1.65 7.34 -26.71
C GLN A 259 0.82 6.96 -25.48
N SER A 260 1.35 7.24 -24.29
CA SER A 260 0.77 6.72 -23.05
C SER A 260 0.60 7.79 -21.97
N CYS A 261 1.60 8.64 -21.72
CA CYS A 261 1.53 9.75 -20.76
C CYS A 261 1.07 9.36 -19.33
N ASN A 262 1.12 8.08 -18.95
CA ASN A 262 0.69 7.64 -17.62
C ASN A 262 1.57 8.26 -16.54
N PHE A 263 0.96 8.71 -15.44
CA PHE A 263 1.70 9.19 -14.27
C PHE A 263 2.74 10.27 -14.59
N TRP A 264 2.46 11.17 -15.54
CA TRP A 264 3.41 12.12 -16.14
C TRP A 264 4.39 12.68 -15.10
N CYS A 265 3.95 13.57 -14.21
CA CYS A 265 4.82 14.21 -13.22
C CYS A 265 5.15 13.40 -11.95
N SER A 266 4.80 12.11 -11.89
CA SER A 266 5.03 11.26 -10.71
C SER A 266 6.44 10.65 -10.71
N SER A 267 6.94 10.35 -9.50
CA SER A 267 8.19 9.61 -9.33
C SER A 267 7.95 8.10 -9.53
N PHE A 268 8.85 7.42 -10.23
CA PHE A 268 8.76 5.98 -10.42
C PHE A 268 9.66 5.26 -9.41
N VAL A 269 9.07 4.69 -8.36
CA VAL A 269 9.80 4.03 -7.28
C VAL A 269 9.37 2.57 -7.15
N VAL A 270 10.29 1.66 -7.48
CA VAL A 270 10.10 0.23 -7.38
C VAL A 270 11.29 -0.36 -6.62
N ARG A 271 11.03 -0.86 -5.41
CA ARG A 271 12.06 -1.42 -4.54
C ARG A 271 11.61 -2.72 -3.89
N ASP A 272 12.58 -3.58 -3.60
CA ASP A 272 12.40 -4.76 -2.75
C ASP A 272 11.28 -5.70 -3.26
N LEU A 273 11.18 -5.86 -4.58
CA LEU A 273 10.24 -6.78 -5.23
C LEU A 273 11.01 -8.02 -5.73
N PRO A 274 11.09 -9.10 -4.93
CA PRO A 274 12.01 -10.21 -5.17
C PRO A 274 11.67 -11.03 -6.41
N ASN A 275 10.41 -11.07 -6.83
CA ASN A 275 9.94 -11.88 -7.96
C ASN A 275 9.62 -11.06 -9.23
N LEU A 276 9.86 -9.74 -9.22
CA LEU A 276 9.58 -8.90 -10.38
C LEU A 276 10.56 -9.25 -11.50
N GLN A 277 10.03 -9.65 -12.66
CA GLN A 277 10.79 -10.15 -13.81
C GLN A 277 10.85 -9.15 -14.96
N SER A 278 9.77 -8.40 -15.20
CA SER A 278 9.71 -7.45 -16.30
C SER A 278 9.00 -6.15 -15.93
N ILE A 279 9.51 -5.05 -16.50
CA ILE A 279 8.88 -3.73 -16.46
C ILE A 279 8.71 -3.26 -17.91
N THR A 280 7.48 -2.94 -18.30
CA THR A 280 7.16 -2.34 -19.61
C THR A 280 6.41 -1.04 -19.40
N LEU A 281 6.96 0.05 -19.95
CA LEU A 281 6.40 1.38 -19.86
C LEU A 281 6.20 1.98 -21.26
N GLY A 282 5.00 2.50 -21.55
CA GLY A 282 4.67 3.17 -22.81
C GLY A 282 5.32 4.55 -22.94
N ASN A 283 5.18 5.17 -24.13
CA ASN A 283 5.81 6.47 -24.38
C ASN A 283 5.30 7.52 -23.39
N GLU A 284 6.23 8.34 -22.90
CA GLU A 284 5.97 9.45 -21.99
C GLU A 284 5.39 9.03 -20.62
N ALA A 285 5.39 7.73 -20.30
CA ALA A 285 5.04 7.29 -18.95
C ALA A 285 6.09 7.80 -17.94
N PHE A 286 5.62 8.40 -16.84
CA PHE A 286 6.47 9.01 -15.80
C PHE A 286 7.45 10.08 -16.37
N ARG A 287 6.99 10.87 -17.35
CA ARG A 287 7.77 11.98 -17.93
C ARG A 287 7.74 13.20 -17.00
N GLU A 288 8.92 13.77 -16.69
CA GLU A 288 9.15 14.75 -15.62
C GLU A 288 9.23 14.11 -14.21
N SER A 289 9.61 12.83 -14.15
CA SER A 289 9.85 12.10 -12.89
C SER A 289 10.97 12.77 -12.09
N LEU A 290 10.67 13.13 -10.84
CA LEU A 290 11.65 13.70 -9.91
C LEU A 290 12.61 12.63 -9.35
N SER A 291 12.09 11.43 -9.09
CA SER A 291 12.91 10.34 -8.59
C SER A 291 12.54 9.03 -9.27
N THR A 292 13.50 8.46 -10.00
CA THR A 292 13.37 7.15 -10.62
C THR A 292 14.26 6.17 -9.89
N ILE A 293 13.66 5.18 -9.23
CA ILE A 293 14.39 4.24 -8.39
C ILE A 293 13.95 2.82 -8.70
N MET A 294 14.91 2.00 -9.11
CA MET A 294 14.78 0.57 -9.35
C MET A 294 15.87 -0.13 -8.55
N GLU A 295 15.48 -0.68 -7.40
CA GLU A 295 16.44 -1.18 -6.41
C GLU A 295 16.01 -2.53 -5.81
N ASN A 296 16.99 -3.41 -5.59
CA ASN A 296 16.78 -4.70 -4.92
C ASN A 296 15.71 -5.54 -5.64
N LEU A 297 15.90 -5.71 -6.96
CA LEU A 297 15.02 -6.48 -7.84
C LEU A 297 15.81 -7.69 -8.37
N PRO A 298 16.07 -8.70 -7.53
CA PRO A 298 16.97 -9.81 -7.88
C PRO A 298 16.48 -10.66 -9.04
N SER A 299 15.18 -10.71 -9.32
CA SER A 299 14.62 -11.50 -10.44
C SER A 299 14.38 -10.68 -11.70
N LEU A 300 14.67 -9.38 -11.71
CA LEU A 300 14.36 -8.50 -12.84
C LEU A 300 15.28 -8.84 -14.01
N GLN A 301 14.69 -9.16 -15.16
CA GLN A 301 15.39 -9.63 -16.36
C GLN A 301 15.35 -8.60 -17.48
N SER A 302 14.24 -7.89 -17.66
CA SER A 302 14.03 -6.97 -18.78
C SER A 302 13.28 -5.69 -18.38
N ILE A 303 13.72 -4.59 -18.97
CA ILE A 303 13.04 -3.29 -18.89
C ILE A 303 12.81 -2.79 -20.31
N GLN A 304 11.55 -2.47 -20.64
CA GLN A 304 11.16 -1.88 -21.92
C GLN A 304 10.56 -0.50 -21.70
N LEU A 305 11.14 0.51 -22.33
CA LEU A 305 10.79 1.92 -22.14
C LEU A 305 10.43 2.54 -23.49
N GLY A 306 9.24 3.11 -23.58
CA GLY A 306 8.83 3.93 -24.72
C GLY A 306 9.66 5.20 -24.87
N TYR A 307 9.29 5.99 -25.88
CA TYR A 307 9.93 7.29 -26.14
C TYR A 307 9.64 8.25 -24.99
N GLY A 308 10.66 8.94 -24.45
CA GLY A 308 10.50 9.96 -23.40
C GLY A 308 10.10 9.42 -22.02
N THR A 309 10.01 8.11 -21.85
CA THR A 309 9.65 7.43 -20.60
C THR A 309 10.71 7.65 -19.51
N LEU A 310 10.30 7.95 -18.27
CA LEU A 310 11.21 8.23 -17.14
C LEU A 310 12.21 9.37 -17.44
N LYS A 311 11.85 10.29 -18.34
CA LYS A 311 12.58 11.54 -18.55
C LYS A 311 12.47 12.39 -17.29
N GLY A 312 13.59 12.85 -16.78
CA GLY A 312 13.67 13.74 -15.63
C GLY A 312 13.19 15.15 -15.97
N ARG A 313 13.07 15.97 -14.93
CA ARG A 313 12.81 17.40 -15.06
C ARG A 313 14.02 18.11 -15.64
N TRP A 314 13.74 19.10 -16.47
CA TRP A 314 14.75 19.93 -17.15
C TRP A 314 15.56 20.83 -16.21
N ASP A 315 15.15 20.99 -14.94
CA ASP A 315 15.82 21.81 -13.93
C ASP A 315 16.96 21.07 -13.20
N ASP A 316 17.37 19.91 -13.71
CA ASP A 316 18.39 19.00 -13.16
C ASP A 316 18.12 18.53 -11.71
N SER A 317 16.90 18.70 -11.20
CA SER A 317 16.52 18.25 -9.85
C SER A 317 16.25 16.75 -9.76
N SER A 318 16.08 16.09 -10.92
CA SER A 318 15.72 14.68 -11.00
C SER A 318 16.88 13.74 -10.68
N SER A 319 16.55 12.56 -10.14
CA SER A 319 17.51 11.51 -9.77
C SER A 319 17.15 10.16 -10.38
N LEU A 320 18.17 9.36 -10.73
CA LEU A 320 18.06 7.99 -11.20
C LEU A 320 18.92 7.08 -10.33
N ILE A 321 18.29 6.07 -9.70
CA ILE A 321 19.00 5.04 -8.94
C ILE A 321 18.63 3.68 -9.52
N MET A 322 19.63 2.96 -10.02
CA MET A 322 19.51 1.56 -10.46
C MET A 322 20.59 0.73 -9.77
N ARG A 323 20.20 -0.07 -8.76
CA ARG A 323 21.16 -0.86 -7.96
C ARG A 323 20.60 -2.21 -7.55
N ASN A 324 21.49 -3.19 -7.36
CA ASN A 324 21.13 -4.55 -6.94
C ASN A 324 20.11 -5.21 -7.89
N LEU A 325 20.46 -5.23 -9.19
CA LEU A 325 19.70 -5.83 -10.28
C LEU A 325 20.51 -6.99 -10.94
N PRO A 326 20.92 -8.03 -10.18
CA PRO A 326 21.91 -9.02 -10.62
C PRO A 326 21.51 -9.85 -11.85
N ASN A 327 20.22 -10.01 -12.12
CA ASN A 327 19.72 -10.79 -13.26
C ASN A 327 19.24 -9.91 -14.43
N LEU A 328 19.46 -8.59 -14.38
CA LEU A 328 19.03 -7.70 -15.45
C LEU A 328 19.90 -7.92 -16.70
N THR A 329 19.26 -8.36 -17.78
CA THR A 329 19.95 -8.70 -19.03
C THR A 329 19.69 -7.72 -20.16
N SER A 330 18.58 -6.98 -20.11
CA SER A 330 18.19 -6.06 -21.18
C SER A 330 17.47 -4.81 -20.66
N ILE A 331 17.86 -3.67 -21.21
CA ILE A 331 17.11 -2.42 -21.13
C ILE A 331 16.93 -1.94 -22.57
N THR A 332 15.69 -1.86 -23.03
CA THR A 332 15.35 -1.36 -24.36
C THR A 332 14.63 -0.04 -24.22
N SER A 333 15.11 1.00 -24.90
CA SER A 333 14.48 2.32 -24.96
C SER A 333 14.18 2.69 -26.41
N ALA A 334 13.00 3.27 -26.67
CA ALA A 334 12.65 3.84 -27.97
C ALA A 334 13.18 5.28 -28.19
N GLY A 335 13.94 5.83 -27.24
CA GLY A 335 14.55 7.16 -27.30
C GLY A 335 14.16 8.03 -26.10
N ASP A 336 15.02 9.00 -25.75
CA ASP A 336 14.77 9.99 -24.70
C ASP A 336 14.44 9.46 -23.29
N SER A 337 14.60 8.15 -23.03
CA SER A 337 14.43 7.61 -21.68
C SER A 337 15.61 7.99 -20.79
N PHE A 338 15.35 8.23 -19.50
CA PHE A 338 16.37 8.67 -18.53
C PHE A 338 17.13 9.93 -18.96
N TYR A 339 16.48 10.81 -19.72
CA TYR A 339 17.05 12.10 -20.11
C TYR A 339 16.84 13.14 -19.00
N TYR A 340 17.88 13.88 -18.60
CA TYR A 340 17.95 14.83 -17.45
C TYR A 340 18.15 14.33 -15.99
N PRO A 341 17.83 13.09 -15.55
CA PRO A 341 18.10 12.71 -14.17
C PRO A 341 19.60 12.57 -13.91
N ARG A 342 20.02 12.94 -12.69
CA ARG A 342 21.36 12.71 -12.17
C ARG A 342 21.48 11.28 -11.64
N VAL A 343 22.61 10.62 -11.90
CA VAL A 343 22.91 9.23 -11.48
C VAL A 343 23.71 9.22 -10.17
#